data_AF-A0A938CXF2-F1
#
_entry.id   AF-A0A938CXF2-F1
#
_cell.length_a   1.000
_cell.length_b   1.000
_cell.length_c   1.000
_cell.angle_alpha   90.00
_cell.angle_beta   90.00
_cell.angle_gamma   90.00
#
_symmetry.space_group_name_H-M   'P 1'
#
loop_
_entity.id
_entity.type
_entity.pdbx_description
1 polymer ?
#
loop_
_entity_poly.entity_id
_entity_poly.type
_entity_poly.pdbx_seq_one_letter_code
_entity_poly.pdbx_strand_id
1 'polypeptide(L)'
;MDSDLEAARLFIEAAKPTHVSVVDRDHVVVGLFNMVNVPQAVWIDEDGRIVRPVETAGVGENFHQGLDRTTGAMAADAVARNAAIRKVYVEALCDWIEKGAKSRYVLDTSQARARCRTGRPNRGGACPVPPRASPASAGPGGRGEAPVARARELHPASWTIWR
;
A
#
# COMPACT_ATOMS: atom_id res chain seq x y z
N MET A 1 2.57 -8.84 -13.53
CA MET A 1 3.67 -7.92 -13.17
C MET A 1 4.12 -8.21 -11.74
N ASP A 2 3.20 -8.28 -10.77
CA ASP A 2 3.54 -8.49 -9.35
C ASP A 2 4.01 -9.91 -8.98
N SER A 3 3.80 -10.89 -9.85
CA SER A 3 4.17 -12.30 -9.62
C SER A 3 5.61 -12.64 -10.08
N ASP A 4 6.26 -11.74 -10.82
CA ASP A 4 7.59 -11.96 -11.37
C ASP A 4 8.65 -11.23 -10.53
N LEU A 5 9.50 -12.00 -9.86
CA LEU A 5 10.57 -11.48 -9.00
C LEU A 5 11.55 -10.61 -9.78
N GLU A 6 11.85 -10.96 -11.03
CA GLU A 6 12.84 -10.25 -11.83
C GLU A 6 12.31 -8.88 -12.26
N ALA A 7 10.99 -8.74 -12.43
CA ALA A 7 10.37 -7.45 -12.73
C ALA A 7 10.55 -6.42 -11.59
N ALA A 8 10.47 -6.86 -10.33
CA ALA A 8 10.69 -5.99 -9.17
C ALA A 8 12.17 -5.68 -8.95
N ARG A 9 13.04 -6.65 -9.24
CA ARG A 9 14.50 -6.57 -9.00
C ARG A 9 15.14 -5.35 -9.65
N LEU A 10 14.78 -5.05 -10.90
CA LEU A 10 15.29 -3.88 -11.65
C LEU A 10 15.11 -2.58 -10.86
N PHE A 11 13.92 -2.38 -10.27
CA PHE A 11 13.61 -1.16 -9.53
C PHE A 11 14.30 -1.11 -8.17
N ILE A 12 14.41 -2.25 -7.48
CA ILE A 12 15.11 -2.36 -6.19
C ILE A 12 16.60 -2.04 -6.38
N GLU A 13 17.24 -2.63 -7.39
CA GLU A 13 18.66 -2.40 -7.67
C GLU A 13 18.94 -0.94 -8.08
N ALA A 14 18.06 -0.35 -8.90
CA ALA A 14 18.17 1.05 -9.28
C ALA A 14 18.02 2.02 -8.08
N ALA A 15 17.12 1.69 -7.15
CA ALA A 15 16.87 2.51 -5.96
C ALA A 15 17.99 2.44 -4.90
N LYS A 16 18.83 1.39 -4.93
CA LYS A 16 19.94 1.16 -3.97
C LYS A 16 19.52 1.38 -2.51
N PRO A 17 18.45 0.70 -2.04
CA PRO A 17 17.96 0.91 -0.68
C PRO A 17 19.01 0.45 0.35
N THR A 18 19.14 1.22 1.43
CA THR A 18 19.94 0.82 2.61
C THR A 18 19.14 -0.04 3.59
N HIS A 19 17.86 -0.27 3.31
CA HIS A 19 16.94 -1.09 4.10
C HIS A 19 16.61 -2.39 3.36
N VAL A 20 16.16 -3.39 4.10
CA VAL A 20 15.71 -4.66 3.51
C VAL A 20 14.49 -4.42 2.64
N SER A 21 14.56 -4.85 1.39
CA SER A 21 13.44 -4.83 0.43
C SER A 21 13.01 -6.27 0.15
N VAL A 22 11.71 -6.53 0.24
CA VAL A 22 11.12 -7.88 0.04
C VAL A 22 10.00 -7.82 -0.99
N VAL A 23 9.77 -8.93 -1.68
CA VAL A 23 8.65 -9.10 -2.63
C VAL A 23 7.60 -10.02 -2.01
N ASP A 24 6.41 -9.47 -1.75
CA ASP A 24 5.26 -10.21 -1.20
C ASP A 24 4.52 -10.97 -2.32
N ARG A 25 5.12 -12.06 -2.80
CA ARG A 25 4.62 -12.85 -3.95
C ARG A 25 3.20 -13.38 -3.78
N ASP A 26 2.86 -13.76 -2.55
CA ASP A 26 1.59 -14.42 -2.22
C ASP A 26 0.58 -13.46 -1.59
N HIS A 27 0.87 -12.16 -1.60
CA HIS A 27 -0.01 -11.13 -1.05
C HIS A 27 -0.38 -11.33 0.43
N VAL A 28 0.53 -11.94 1.21
CA VAL A 28 0.30 -12.23 2.63
C VAL A 28 0.42 -10.95 3.46
N VAL A 29 1.45 -10.14 3.20
CA VAL A 29 1.70 -8.89 3.94
C VAL A 29 0.58 -7.89 3.68
N VAL A 30 0.22 -7.69 2.40
CA VAL A 30 -0.86 -6.78 2.01
C VAL A 30 -2.20 -7.19 2.66
N GLY A 31 -2.49 -8.49 2.72
CA GLY A 31 -3.71 -9.02 3.36
C GLY A 31 -3.72 -8.84 4.88
N LEU A 32 -2.60 -9.12 5.56
CA LEU A 32 -2.50 -9.01 7.01
C LEU A 32 -2.62 -7.56 7.51
N PHE A 33 -2.01 -6.62 6.79
CA PHE A 33 -2.02 -5.20 7.17
C PHE A 33 -3.15 -4.40 6.52
N ASN A 34 -4.00 -5.03 5.71
CA ASN A 34 -5.07 -4.37 4.95
C ASN A 34 -4.55 -3.21 4.09
N MET A 35 -3.41 -3.42 3.43
CA MET A 35 -2.86 -2.46 2.48
C MET A 35 -3.70 -2.52 1.19
N VAL A 36 -4.06 -1.36 0.65
CA VAL A 36 -4.98 -1.24 -0.50
C VAL A 36 -4.45 -0.32 -1.59
N ASN A 37 -3.37 0.42 -1.32
CA ASN A 37 -2.74 1.32 -2.28
C ASN A 37 -1.25 1.45 -1.98
N VAL A 38 -0.50 2.02 -2.91
CA VAL A 38 0.91 2.38 -2.69
C VAL A 38 1.14 3.86 -2.96
N PRO A 39 2.07 4.51 -2.24
CA PRO A 39 2.85 3.99 -1.13
C PRO A 39 2.09 4.03 0.21
N GLN A 40 2.14 2.92 0.96
CA GLN A 40 1.57 2.80 2.30
C GLN A 40 2.60 2.27 3.30
N ALA A 41 2.44 2.63 4.57
CA ALA A 41 3.32 2.21 5.66
C ALA A 41 2.51 1.85 6.92
N VAL A 42 3.11 1.03 7.78
CA VAL A 42 2.63 0.66 9.11
C VAL A 42 3.78 0.87 10.08
N TRP A 43 3.50 1.46 11.25
CA TRP A 43 4.53 1.68 12.27
C TRP A 43 4.37 0.64 13.36
N ILE A 44 5.46 -0.08 13.62
CA ILE A 44 5.52 -1.19 14.58
C ILE A 44 6.62 -0.85 15.58
N ASP A 45 6.29 -0.85 16.87
CA ASP A 45 7.26 -0.61 17.94
C ASP A 45 8.17 -1.83 18.20
N GLU A 46 9.13 -1.67 19.10
CA GLU A 46 10.12 -2.68 19.46
C GLU A 46 9.51 -3.93 20.12
N ASP A 47 8.30 -3.82 20.68
CA ASP A 47 7.53 -4.92 21.24
C ASP A 47 6.65 -5.63 20.18
N GLY A 48 6.71 -5.19 18.92
CA GLY A 48 5.94 -5.76 17.82
C GLY A 48 4.48 -5.28 17.77
N ARG A 49 4.15 -4.15 18.42
CA ARG A 49 2.79 -3.58 18.41
C ARG A 49 2.64 -2.53 17.32
N ILE A 50 1.49 -2.57 16.65
CA ILE A 50 1.11 -1.53 15.67
C ILE A 50 0.75 -0.25 16.43
N VAL A 51 1.62 0.75 16.34
CA VAL A 51 1.43 2.08 16.94
C VAL A 51 0.86 3.09 15.95
N ARG A 52 0.98 2.82 14.64
CA ARG A 52 0.17 3.46 13.59
C ARG A 52 -0.25 2.42 12.56
N PRO A 53 -1.56 2.20 12.36
CA PRO A 53 -2.05 1.29 11.34
C PRO A 53 -1.77 1.83 9.94
N VAL A 54 -2.10 1.03 8.92
CA VAL A 54 -1.83 1.35 7.52
C VAL A 54 -2.29 2.76 7.15
N GLU A 55 -1.35 3.55 6.65
CA GLU A 55 -1.57 4.92 6.20
C GLU A 55 -0.71 5.27 4.99
N THR A 56 -1.07 6.36 4.29
CA THR A 56 -0.29 6.84 3.15
C THR A 56 1.04 7.41 3.63
N ALA A 57 2.15 6.88 3.11
CA ALA A 57 3.50 7.15 3.63
C ALA A 57 4.07 8.49 3.14
N GLY A 58 3.50 9.61 3.62
CA GLY A 58 4.00 10.95 3.30
C GLY A 58 3.80 11.37 1.85
N VAL A 59 2.82 10.78 1.16
CA VAL A 59 2.44 11.10 -0.22
C VAL A 59 1.00 11.62 -0.25
N GLY A 60 0.79 12.69 -1.00
CA GLY A 60 -0.54 13.28 -1.24
C GLY A 60 -1.05 13.00 -2.65
N GLU A 61 -2.34 13.23 -2.86
CA GLU A 61 -3.02 13.02 -4.15
C GLU A 61 -2.86 14.19 -5.14
N ASN A 62 -1.95 15.15 -4.87
CA ASN A 62 -1.79 16.36 -5.70
C ASN A 62 -1.35 16.08 -7.14
N PHE A 63 -0.91 14.85 -7.44
CA PHE A 63 -0.63 14.39 -8.80
C PHE A 63 -1.85 14.49 -9.72
N HIS A 64 -3.06 14.22 -9.24
CA HIS A 64 -4.26 14.23 -10.09
C HIS A 64 -4.62 15.62 -10.60
N GLN A 65 -4.30 16.66 -9.84
CA GLN A 65 -4.62 18.05 -10.15
C GLN A 65 -3.45 18.81 -10.77
N GLY A 66 -2.22 18.43 -10.42
CA GLY A 66 -1.01 19.14 -10.81
C GLY A 66 -0.25 18.54 -11.98
N LEU A 67 -0.61 17.36 -12.47
CA LEU A 67 0.08 16.74 -13.60
C LEU A 67 -0.47 17.24 -14.93
N ASP A 68 0.40 17.84 -15.75
CA ASP A 68 0.14 17.97 -17.17
C ASP A 68 0.31 16.60 -17.84
N ARG A 69 -0.80 16.04 -18.32
CA ARG A 69 -0.83 14.70 -18.94
C ARG A 69 -0.13 14.65 -20.30
N THR A 70 0.15 15.79 -20.91
CA THR A 70 0.82 15.89 -22.22
C THR A 70 2.33 15.85 -22.05
N THR A 71 2.85 16.57 -21.05
CA THR A 71 4.30 16.71 -20.81
C THR A 71 4.80 15.81 -19.69
N GLY A 72 3.91 15.29 -18.85
CA GLY A 72 4.26 14.57 -17.62
C GLY A 72 4.82 15.48 -16.52
N ALA A 73 4.82 16.80 -16.72
CA ALA A 73 5.34 17.76 -15.77
C ALA A 73 4.35 17.99 -14.63
N MET A 74 4.88 18.12 -13.41
CA MET A 74 4.11 18.51 -12.24
C MET A 74 4.15 20.02 -12.05
N ALA A 75 2.99 20.63 -11.81
CA ALA A 75 2.86 22.03 -11.46
C ALA A 75 3.64 22.35 -10.18
N ALA A 76 4.30 23.51 -10.14
CA ALA A 76 5.21 23.88 -9.06
C ALA A 76 4.53 23.92 -7.69
N ASP A 77 3.26 24.34 -7.63
CA ASP A 77 2.45 24.37 -6.42
C ASP A 77 2.12 22.95 -5.91
N ALA A 78 1.86 22.00 -6.83
CA ALA A 78 1.61 20.60 -6.49
C ALA A 78 2.90 19.92 -5.98
N VAL A 79 4.05 20.25 -6.57
CA VAL A 79 5.37 19.80 -6.07
C VAL A 79 5.61 20.34 -4.65
N ALA A 80 5.37 21.63 -4.42
CA ALA A 80 5.55 22.25 -3.10
C ALA A 80 4.63 21.63 -2.04
N ARG A 81 3.37 21.35 -2.39
CA ARG A 81 2.41 20.66 -1.50
C ARG A 81 2.87 19.24 -1.17
N ASN A 82 3.35 18.47 -2.16
CA ASN A 82 3.88 17.13 -1.92
C ASN A 82 5.12 17.16 -1.01
N ALA A 83 6.02 18.13 -1.20
CA ALA A 83 7.19 18.31 -0.35
C ALA A 83 6.79 18.63 1.11
N ALA A 84 5.76 19.47 1.30
CA ALA A 84 5.25 19.80 2.63
C ALA A 84 4.62 18.57 3.33
N ILE A 85 3.80 17.78 2.62
CA ILE A 85 3.20 16.55 3.16
C ILE A 85 4.29 15.56 3.57
N ARG A 86 5.29 15.35 2.69
CA ARG A 86 6.43 14.48 2.98
C ARG A 86 7.21 14.96 4.20
N LYS A 87 7.43 16.27 4.31
CA LYS A 87 8.15 16.87 5.45
C LYS A 87 7.45 16.56 6.77
N VAL A 88 6.14 16.80 6.86
CA VAL A 88 5.36 16.52 8.09
C VAL A 88 5.45 15.03 8.47
N TYR A 89 5.37 14.14 7.49
CA TYR A 89 5.47 12.70 7.76
C TYR A 89 6.86 12.29 8.26
N VAL A 90 7.93 12.82 7.66
CA VAL A 90 9.31 12.56 8.09
C VAL A 90 9.58 13.13 9.48
N GLU A 91 9.09 14.34 9.77
CA GLU A 91 9.21 14.94 11.11
C GLU A 91 8.49 14.09 12.18
N ALA A 92 7.33 13.51 11.85
CA ALA A 92 6.63 12.60 12.74
C ALA A 92 7.40 11.30 12.98
N LEU A 93 8.05 10.75 11.95
CA LEU A 93 8.93 9.59 12.09
C LEU A 93 10.14 9.89 12.96
N CYS A 94 10.82 11.03 12.74
CA CYS A 94 11.96 11.45 13.55
C CYS A 94 11.57 11.64 15.02
N ASP A 95 10.44 12.28 15.30
CA ASP A 95 9.91 12.44 16.68
C ASP A 95 9.66 11.08 17.35
N TRP A 96 9.13 10.11 16.59
CA TRP A 96 8.90 8.76 17.08
C TRP A 96 10.21 8.00 17.34
N ILE A 97 11.18 8.08 16.43
CA ILE A 97 12.50 7.44 16.61
C ILE A 97 13.20 8.00 17.86
N GLU A 98 13.10 9.30 18.13
CA GLU A 98 13.74 9.93 19.29
C GLU A 98 13.02 9.64 20.62
N LYS A 99 11.68 9.59 20.62
CA LYS A 99 10.87 9.53 21.85
C LYS A 99 10.23 8.16 22.12
N GLY A 100 10.26 7.26 21.16
CA GLY A 100 9.59 5.97 21.21
C GLY A 100 8.11 6.11 21.58
N ALA A 101 7.66 5.32 22.54
CA ALA A 101 6.28 5.34 23.06
C ALA A 101 5.81 6.70 23.61
N LYS A 102 6.71 7.64 23.91
CA LYS A 102 6.36 9.00 24.39
C LYS A 102 6.07 9.97 23.25
N SER A 103 6.25 9.57 21.99
CA SER A 103 5.94 10.41 20.84
C SER A 103 4.45 10.71 20.77
N ARG A 104 4.11 11.95 20.43
CA ARG A 104 2.71 12.38 20.22
C ARG A 104 2.04 11.71 19.02
N TYR A 105 2.82 11.05 18.17
CA TYR A 105 2.34 10.41 16.94
C TYR A 105 2.03 8.93 17.11
N VAL A 106 2.42 8.33 18.24
CA VAL A 106 2.07 6.97 18.66
C VAL A 106 0.61 6.95 19.09
N LEU A 107 -0.13 5.97 18.58
CA LEU A 107 -1.51 5.72 18.97
C LEU A 107 -1.56 4.63 20.02
N ASP A 108 -2.47 4.77 20.98
CA ASP A 108 -2.81 3.65 21.85
C ASP A 108 -3.56 2.55 21.08
N THR A 109 -3.71 1.38 21.69
CA THR A 109 -4.34 0.22 21.05
C THR A 109 -5.78 0.49 20.59
N SER A 110 -6.53 1.29 21.34
CA SER A 110 -7.92 1.63 21.01
C SER A 110 -7.99 2.60 19.83
N GLN A 111 -7.11 3.59 19.80
CA GLN A 111 -6.98 4.56 18.71
C GLN A 111 -6.49 3.89 17.42
N ALA A 112 -5.47 3.03 17.52
CA ALA A 112 -4.98 2.26 16.39
C ALA A 112 -6.09 1.37 15.81
N ARG A 113 -6.85 0.65 16.67
CA ARG A 113 -7.98 -0.17 16.24
C ARG A 113 -9.10 0.64 15.60
N ALA A 114 -9.41 1.83 16.11
CA ALA A 114 -10.41 2.71 15.51
C ALA A 114 -9.99 3.23 14.13
N ARG A 115 -8.68 3.43 13.91
CA ARG A 115 -8.13 3.86 12.62
C ARG A 115 -7.90 2.72 11.63
N CYS A 116 -7.74 1.48 12.10
CA CYS A 116 -7.89 0.32 11.24
C CYS A 116 -9.30 0.39 10.66
N ARG A 117 -9.42 0.73 9.36
CA ARG A 117 -10.69 0.59 8.64
C ARG A 117 -11.07 -0.89 8.72
N THR A 118 -11.89 -1.24 9.71
CA THR A 118 -12.73 -2.41 9.62
C THR A 118 -13.63 -2.11 8.42
N GLY A 119 -13.31 -2.73 7.29
CA GLY A 119 -14.27 -2.77 6.20
C GLY A 119 -15.58 -3.21 6.84
N ARG A 120 -16.64 -2.42 6.62
CA ARG A 120 -18.03 -2.86 6.82
C ARG A 120 -18.08 -4.35 6.48
N PRO A 121 -18.68 -5.23 7.31
CA PRO A 121 -18.69 -6.66 7.00
C PRO A 121 -19.26 -6.79 5.59
N ASN A 122 -18.38 -7.08 4.64
CA ASN A 122 -18.78 -7.22 3.26
C ASN A 122 -19.66 -8.46 3.28
N ARG A 123 -20.95 -8.31 2.97
CA ARG A 123 -21.81 -9.48 2.81
C ARG A 123 -21.18 -10.31 1.70
N GLY A 124 -20.64 -11.47 2.06
CA GLY A 124 -19.88 -12.33 1.16
C GLY A 124 -18.39 -12.03 1.25
N GLY A 125 -17.63 -13.04 1.70
CA GLY A 125 -16.20 -12.97 1.93
C GLY A 125 -15.47 -12.18 0.85
N ALA A 126 -14.69 -11.20 1.30
CA ALA A 126 -13.49 -10.82 0.57
C ALA A 126 -12.75 -12.13 0.34
N CYS A 127 -12.87 -12.65 -0.88
CA CYS A 127 -11.95 -13.62 -1.39
C CYS A 127 -10.65 -12.81 -1.48
N PRO A 128 -9.63 -13.02 -0.62
CA PRO A 128 -8.29 -12.89 -1.14
C PRO A 128 -8.33 -13.73 -2.41
N VAL A 129 -7.97 -13.17 -3.56
CA VAL A 129 -7.68 -14.01 -4.73
C VAL A 129 -6.82 -15.13 -4.16
N PRO A 130 -7.33 -16.40 -4.10
CA PRO A 130 -6.63 -17.42 -3.36
C PRO A 130 -5.21 -17.47 -3.94
N PRO A 131 -4.17 -17.74 -3.14
CA PRO A 131 -2.75 -17.70 -3.58
C PRO A 131 -2.46 -18.57 -4.84
N ARG A 132 -3.44 -19.36 -5.27
CA ARG A 132 -3.48 -20.16 -6.49
C ARG A 132 -4.01 -19.48 -7.76
N ALA A 133 -4.41 -18.21 -7.71
CA ALA A 133 -5.00 -17.49 -8.84
C ALA A 133 -4.18 -16.28 -9.30
N SER A 134 -2.86 -16.30 -9.05
CA SER A 134 -1.92 -15.50 -9.84
C SER A 134 -1.89 -16.04 -11.28
N PRO A 135 -2.05 -15.21 -12.33
CA PRO A 135 -1.96 -15.67 -13.73
C PRO A 135 -0.63 -16.37 -14.03
N ALA A 136 0.41 -16.06 -13.25
CA ALA A 136 1.75 -16.63 -13.40
C ALA A 136 1.87 -18.10 -12.92
N SER A 137 0.95 -18.60 -12.08
CA SER A 137 0.93 -20.02 -11.68
C SER A 137 0.01 -20.87 -12.57
N ALA A 138 -0.70 -20.26 -13.51
CA ALA A 138 -1.39 -20.96 -14.57
C ALA A 138 -0.39 -21.19 -15.72
N GLY A 139 -0.02 -22.45 -15.93
CA GLY A 139 0.56 -22.87 -17.21
C GLY A 139 -0.31 -22.41 -18.40
N PRO A 140 0.20 -22.51 -19.64
CA PRO A 140 -0.24 -21.75 -20.83
C PRO A 140 -1.66 -22.08 -21.32
N GLY A 141 -2.69 -21.82 -20.51
CA GLY A 141 -4.04 -22.33 -20.71
C GLY A 141 -5.14 -21.58 -19.94
N GLY A 142 -5.07 -20.26 -19.84
CA GLY A 142 -6.25 -19.40 -19.60
C GLY A 142 -6.96 -19.48 -18.22
N ARG A 143 -6.42 -20.19 -17.22
CA ARG A 143 -7.10 -20.39 -15.92
C ARG A 143 -7.18 -19.15 -15.01
N GLY A 144 -6.55 -18.02 -15.37
CA GLY A 144 -6.58 -16.78 -14.58
C GLY A 144 -7.84 -15.93 -14.77
N GLU A 145 -8.63 -16.15 -15.84
CA GLU A 145 -9.77 -15.28 -16.17
C GLU A 145 -10.99 -15.51 -15.26
N ALA A 146 -11.25 -16.76 -14.86
CA ALA A 146 -12.43 -17.10 -14.07
C ALA A 146 -12.44 -16.50 -12.65
N PRO A 147 -11.31 -16.51 -11.89
CA PRO A 147 -11.24 -15.83 -10.59
C PRO A 147 -11.39 -14.30 -10.71
N VAL A 148 -10.85 -13.70 -11.77
CA VAL A 148 -10.96 -12.25 -12.03
C VAL A 148 -12.39 -11.87 -12.39
N ALA A 149 -13.06 -12.64 -13.24
CA ALA A 149 -14.48 -12.45 -13.55
C ALA A 149 -15.35 -12.55 -12.29
N ARG A 150 -15.08 -13.53 -11.43
CA ARG A 150 -15.80 -13.67 -10.16
C ARG A 150 -15.55 -12.50 -9.21
N ALA A 151 -14.34 -11.95 -9.19
CA ALA A 151 -14.01 -10.77 -8.39
C ALA A 151 -14.75 -9.51 -8.92
N ARG A 152 -14.93 -9.37 -10.25
CA ARG A 152 -15.72 -8.29 -10.88
C ARG A 152 -17.20 -8.36 -10.48
N GLU A 153 -17.79 -9.55 -10.48
CA GLU A 153 -19.18 -9.75 -10.06
C GLU A 153 -19.40 -9.42 -8.58
N LEU A 154 -18.46 -9.80 -7.72
CA LEU A 154 -18.56 -9.54 -6.28
C LEU A 154 -18.31 -8.08 -5.94
N HIS A 155 -17.53 -7.36 -6.74
CA HIS A 155 -17.14 -5.97 -6.49
C HIS A 155 -17.25 -5.10 -7.75
N PRO A 156 -18.47 -4.86 -8.27
CA PRO A 156 -18.69 -4.15 -9.52
C PRO A 156 -18.20 -2.69 -9.50
N ALA A 157 -18.12 -2.08 -8.30
CA ALA A 157 -17.61 -0.72 -8.12
C ALA A 157 -16.07 -0.65 -7.92
N SER A 158 -15.36 -1.78 -7.89
CA SER A 158 -13.92 -1.81 -7.59
C SER A 158 -13.08 -1.53 -8.82
N TRP A 159 -12.51 -0.33 -8.88
CA TRP A 159 -11.65 0.15 -9.96
C TRP A 159 -10.39 -0.71 -10.21
N THR A 160 -9.95 -1.49 -9.23
CA THR A 160 -8.77 -2.37 -9.31
C THR A 160 -8.98 -3.64 -10.13
N ILE A 161 -10.23 -4.04 -10.38
CA ILE A 161 -10.58 -5.29 -11.07
C ILE A 161 -10.98 -5.03 -12.54
N TRP A 162 -11.19 -3.76 -12.90
CA TRP A 162 -11.44 -3.30 -14.28
C TRP A 162 -10.12 -2.84 -14.91
N ARG A 163 -9.38 -3.78 -15.49
CA ARG A 163 -8.40 -3.54 -16.57
C ARG A 163 -8.64 -4.53 -17.69
#